data_AF-A0A5M7BLV3-F1
#
_entry.id   AF-A0A5M7BLV3-F1
#
_cell.length_a   1.000
_cell.length_b   1.000
_cell.length_c   1.000
_cell.angle_alpha   90.00
_cell.angle_beta   90.00
_cell.angle_gamma   90.00
#
_symmetry.space_group_name_H-M   'P 1'
#
loop_
_entity.id
_entity.type
_entity.pdbx_description
1 polymer ?
#
loop_
_entity_poly.entity_id
_entity_poly.type
_entity_poly.pdbx_seq_one_letter_code
_entity_poly.pdbx_strand_id
1 'polypeptide(L)'
;MGQSNGEIKYDEAENTRVQGHVNRVASELASNQHLQDLSLHGNRFLPGSAQAAVNLKNAVQNLMTKAFEEVRKITSTTLPDIGDGLDRTKQKFQQNEQNNSDQVTSHQQNLDQR
;
A
#
# COMPACT_ATOMS: atom_id res chain seq x y z
N MET A 1 42.25 -4.32 -1.59
CA MET A 1 40.96 -3.84 -2.14
C MET A 1 39.86 -4.51 -1.34
N GLY A 2 39.33 -3.84 -0.33
CA GLY A 2 38.27 -4.40 0.51
C GLY A 2 36.94 -4.32 -0.23
N GLN A 3 36.39 -5.47 -0.60
CA GLN A 3 34.98 -5.57 -0.97
C GLN A 3 34.16 -5.07 0.23
N SER A 4 33.44 -3.96 0.06
CA SER A 4 32.36 -3.65 0.99
C SER A 4 31.33 -4.75 0.83
N ASN A 5 31.37 -5.76 1.70
CA ASN A 5 30.22 -6.60 1.96
C ASN A 5 29.15 -5.66 2.49
N GLY A 6 28.29 -5.15 1.61
CA GLY A 6 27.20 -4.27 1.97
C GLY A 6 26.26 -5.05 2.88
N GLU A 7 26.38 -4.87 4.19
CA GLU A 7 25.37 -5.29 5.14
C GLU A 7 24.05 -4.64 4.72
N ILE A 8 23.12 -5.45 4.24
CA ILE A 8 21.75 -5.01 4.01
C ILE A 8 21.13 -4.87 5.40
N LYS A 9 21.11 -3.63 5.91
CA LYS A 9 20.46 -3.31 7.19
C LYS A 9 18.99 -3.03 6.94
N TYR A 10 18.14 -3.75 7.65
CA TYR A 10 16.73 -3.44 7.70
C TYR A 10 16.51 -2.23 8.61
N ASP A 11 15.87 -1.19 8.08
CA ASP A 11 15.48 -0.03 8.85
C ASP A 11 14.01 -0.18 9.29
N GLU A 12 13.83 -0.69 10.51
CA GLU A 12 12.50 -0.89 11.10
C GLU A 12 11.74 0.44 11.30
N ALA A 13 12.47 1.53 11.59
CA ALA A 13 11.88 2.84 11.77
C ALA A 13 11.33 3.36 10.44
N GLU A 14 12.08 3.20 9.36
CA GLU A 14 11.64 3.57 8.01
C GLU A 14 10.48 2.70 7.52
N ASN A 15 10.51 1.38 7.75
CA ASN A 15 9.39 0.51 7.41
C ASN A 15 8.11 0.93 8.14
N THR A 16 8.21 1.19 9.44
CA THR A 16 7.09 1.68 10.26
C THR A 16 6.58 3.04 9.78
N ARG A 17 7.49 3.94 9.38
CA ARG A 17 7.16 5.25 8.82
C ARG A 17 6.35 5.12 7.54
N VAL A 18 6.79 4.27 6.60
CA VAL A 18 6.10 4.04 5.32
C VAL A 18 4.75 3.36 5.56
N GLN A 19 4.67 2.36 6.43
CA GLN A 19 3.41 1.72 6.80
C GLN A 19 2.40 2.72 7.37
N GLY A 20 2.88 3.62 8.24
CA GLY A 20 2.06 4.72 8.77
C GLY A 20 1.54 5.67 7.69
N HIS A 21 2.34 5.94 6.64
CA HIS A 21 1.89 6.75 5.50
C HIS A 21 0.83 6.00 4.68
N VAL A 22 1.03 4.71 4.39
CA VAL A 22 0.07 3.89 3.65
C VAL A 22 -1.29 3.87 4.36
N ASN A 23 -1.29 3.63 5.67
CA ASN A 23 -2.51 3.61 6.49
C ASN A 23 -3.18 4.98 6.54
N ARG A 24 -2.41 6.06 6.65
CA ARG A 24 -2.94 7.43 6.63
C ARG A 24 -3.61 7.74 5.30
N VAL A 25 -2.94 7.48 4.18
CA VAL A 25 -3.49 7.72 2.84
C VAL A 25 -4.75 6.88 2.62
N ALA A 26 -4.76 5.61 3.06
CA ALA A 26 -5.95 4.76 2.97
C ALA A 26 -7.13 5.36 3.76
N SER A 27 -6.88 5.84 4.98
CA SER A 27 -7.89 6.47 5.83
C SER A 27 -8.40 7.80 5.25
N GLU A 28 -7.50 8.65 4.75
CA GLU A 28 -7.84 9.93 4.12
C GLU A 28 -8.69 9.72 2.87
N LEU A 29 -8.34 8.77 2.01
CA LEU A 29 -9.13 8.44 0.82
C LEU A 29 -10.50 7.85 1.18
N ALA A 30 -10.57 6.96 2.17
CA ALA A 30 -11.83 6.37 2.61
C ALA A 30 -12.79 7.39 3.25
N SER A 31 -12.24 8.38 3.95
CA SER A 31 -13.01 9.42 4.65
C SER A 31 -13.24 10.70 3.82
N ASN A 32 -12.68 10.78 2.61
CA ASN A 32 -12.82 11.98 1.78
C ASN A 32 -14.27 12.15 1.30
N GLN A 33 -14.94 13.19 1.81
CA GLN A 33 -16.32 13.49 1.47
C GLN A 33 -16.54 13.74 -0.03
N HIS A 34 -15.59 14.37 -0.72
CA HIS A 34 -15.70 14.58 -2.16
C HIS A 34 -15.66 13.25 -2.93
N LEU A 35 -14.87 12.27 -2.48
CA LEU A 35 -14.85 10.94 -3.10
C LEU A 35 -16.14 10.16 -2.81
N GLN A 36 -16.75 10.36 -1.64
CA GLN A 36 -18.07 9.80 -1.32
C GLN A 36 -19.17 10.48 -2.16
N ASP A 37 -19.09 11.79 -2.37
CA ASP A 37 -20.00 12.55 -3.23
C ASP A 37 -19.89 12.12 -4.70
N LEU A 38 -18.68 11.82 -5.18
CA LEU A 38 -18.50 11.22 -6.51
C LEU A 38 -19.32 9.93 -6.65
N SER A 39 -19.33 9.09 -5.60
CA SER A 39 -20.08 7.83 -5.57
C SER A 39 -21.61 8.03 -5.47
N LEU A 40 -22.07 9.05 -4.73
CA LEU A 40 -23.49 9.25 -4.43
C LEU A 40 -24.20 10.17 -5.42
N HIS A 41 -23.46 11.08 -6.06
CA HIS A 41 -24.04 12.20 -6.81
C HIS A 41 -23.60 12.28 -8.27
N GLY A 42 -22.82 11.32 -8.78
CA GLY A 42 -22.48 11.22 -10.21
C GLY A 42 -23.69 11.30 -11.16
N ASN A 43 -24.88 10.89 -10.70
CA ASN A 43 -26.12 10.90 -11.48
C ASN A 43 -26.91 12.22 -11.47
N ARG A 44 -26.51 13.22 -10.66
CA ARG A 44 -27.32 14.42 -10.38
C ARG A 44 -27.04 15.64 -11.26
N PHE A 45 -26.07 15.58 -12.17
CA PHE A 45 -25.45 16.82 -12.64
C PHE A 45 -26.10 17.59 -13.79
N LEU A 46 -27.12 17.08 -14.50
CA LEU A 46 -27.63 17.77 -15.69
C LEU A 46 -29.15 17.70 -15.85
N PRO A 47 -29.88 18.83 -15.67
CA PRO A 47 -31.26 18.96 -16.10
C PRO A 47 -31.33 19.18 -17.62
N GLY A 48 -32.27 18.53 -18.29
CA GLY A 48 -32.54 18.72 -19.72
C GLY A 48 -32.89 17.42 -20.45
N SER A 49 -33.93 17.47 -21.30
CA SER A 49 -34.41 16.33 -22.09
C SER A 49 -33.88 16.30 -23.52
N ALA A 50 -33.15 17.34 -23.95
CA ALA A 50 -32.51 17.37 -25.26
C ALA A 50 -31.47 16.25 -25.39
N GLN A 51 -31.37 15.62 -26.56
CA GLN A 51 -30.46 14.48 -26.78
C GLN A 51 -29.01 14.80 -26.42
N ALA A 52 -28.53 16.02 -26.69
CA ALA A 52 -27.19 16.46 -26.30
C ALA A 52 -27.00 16.48 -24.77
N ALA A 53 -28.02 16.89 -24.01
CA ALA A 53 -27.99 16.89 -22.55
C ALA A 53 -27.98 15.45 -21.99
N VAL A 54 -28.74 14.53 -22.62
CA VAL A 54 -28.72 13.10 -22.27
C VAL A 54 -27.35 12.48 -22.53
N ASN A 55 -26.74 12.76 -23.70
CA ASN A 55 -25.42 12.26 -24.04
C ASN A 55 -24.35 12.76 -23.07
N LEU A 56 -24.38 14.06 -22.73
CA LEU A 56 -23.47 14.64 -21.77
C LEU A 56 -23.66 14.03 -20.37
N LYS A 57 -24.91 13.82 -19.93
CA LYS A 57 -25.22 13.14 -18.66
C LYS A 57 -24.61 11.74 -18.60
N ASN A 58 -24.78 10.95 -19.65
CA ASN A 58 -24.20 9.60 -19.71
C ASN A 58 -22.67 9.63 -19.69
N ALA A 59 -22.04 10.59 -20.38
CA ALA A 59 -20.60 10.74 -20.39
C ALA A 59 -20.05 11.12 -18.99
N VAL A 60 -20.70 12.09 -18.32
CA VAL A 60 -20.36 12.48 -16.96
C VAL A 60 -20.54 11.30 -16.00
N GLN A 61 -21.67 10.59 -16.08
CA GLN A 61 -21.91 9.42 -15.23
C GLN A 61 -20.84 8.35 -15.42
N ASN A 62 -20.46 8.03 -16.66
CA ASN A 62 -19.41 7.06 -16.94
C ASN A 62 -18.04 7.49 -16.41
N LEU A 63 -17.70 8.78 -16.52
CA LEU A 63 -16.47 9.33 -15.96
C LEU A 63 -16.44 9.19 -14.44
N MET A 64 -17.54 9.53 -13.77
CA MET A 64 -17.67 9.49 -12.32
C MET A 64 -17.58 8.04 -11.80
N THR A 65 -18.23 7.10 -12.47
CA THR A 65 -18.13 5.66 -12.14
C THR A 65 -16.69 5.17 -12.23
N LYS A 66 -15.97 5.49 -13.33
CA LYS A 66 -14.57 5.08 -13.50
C LYS A 66 -13.65 5.69 -12.44
N ALA A 67 -13.84 6.98 -12.14
CA ALA A 67 -13.07 7.65 -11.10
C ALA A 67 -13.28 6.98 -9.74
N PHE A 68 -14.53 6.62 -9.41
CA PHE A 68 -14.85 5.90 -8.18
C PHE A 68 -14.24 4.50 -8.13
N GLU A 69 -14.29 3.75 -9.23
CA GLU A 69 -13.70 2.41 -9.31
C GLU A 69 -12.18 2.44 -9.08
N GLU A 70 -11.47 3.43 -9.63
CA GLU A 70 -10.03 3.58 -9.40
C GLU A 70 -9.70 3.96 -7.95
N VAL A 71 -10.48 4.87 -7.35
CA VAL A 71 -10.34 5.21 -5.92
C VAL A 71 -10.56 3.96 -5.07
N ARG A 72 -11.58 3.16 -5.38
CA ARG A 72 -11.87 1.91 -4.68
C ARG A 72 -10.72 0.94 -4.82
N LYS A 73 -10.17 0.75 -6.03
CA LYS A 73 -9.03 -0.14 -6.28
C LYS A 73 -7.79 0.27 -5.48
N ILE A 74 -7.46 1.56 -5.44
CA ILE A 74 -6.34 2.08 -4.67
C ILE A 74 -6.53 1.78 -3.18
N THR A 75 -7.72 2.07 -2.65
CA THR A 75 -8.03 1.94 -1.21
C THR A 75 -8.21 0.50 -0.75
N SER A 76 -8.83 -0.37 -1.54
CA SER A 76 -9.17 -1.74 -1.14
C SER A 76 -8.14 -2.79 -1.53
N THR A 77 -7.22 -2.46 -2.45
CA THR A 77 -6.29 -3.45 -3.01
C THR A 77 -4.87 -2.93 -2.98
N THR A 78 -4.58 -1.81 -3.66
CA THR A 78 -3.19 -1.36 -3.80
C THR A 78 -2.54 -0.96 -2.48
N LEU A 79 -3.19 -0.16 -1.66
CA LEU A 79 -2.63 0.26 -0.36
C LEU A 79 -2.50 -0.93 0.62
N PRO A 80 -3.51 -1.81 0.78
CA PRO A 80 -3.35 -3.05 1.54
C PRO A 80 -2.19 -3.93 1.05
N ASP A 81 -2.06 -4.17 -0.25
CA ASP A 81 -0.98 -5.00 -0.82
C ASP A 81 0.41 -4.43 -0.49
N ILE A 82 0.55 -3.10 -0.49
CA ILE A 82 1.80 -2.44 -0.08
C ILE A 82 2.06 -2.69 1.41
N GLY A 83 1.05 -2.52 2.27
CA GLY A 83 1.16 -2.82 3.70
C GLY A 83 1.60 -4.27 3.97
N ASP A 84 0.94 -5.24 3.33
CA ASP A 84 1.28 -6.66 3.43
C ASP A 84 2.69 -6.95 2.89
N GLY A 85 3.13 -6.21 1.87
CA GLY A 85 4.50 -6.27 1.34
C GLY A 85 5.55 -5.82 2.35
N LEU A 86 5.28 -4.72 3.07
CA LEU A 86 6.14 -4.19 4.13
C LEU A 86 6.23 -5.17 5.31
N ASP A 87 5.09 -5.73 5.76
CA ASP A 87 5.05 -6.70 6.84
C ASP A 87 5.80 -8.00 6.49
N ARG A 88 5.62 -8.51 5.27
CA ARG A 88 6.40 -9.68 4.80
C ARG A 88 7.89 -9.40 4.73
N THR A 89 8.28 -8.18 4.34
CA THR A 89 9.69 -7.77 4.31
C THR A 89 10.26 -7.75 5.73
N LYS A 90 9.54 -7.16 6.68
CA LYS A 90 9.89 -7.18 8.11
C LYS A 90 10.12 -8.61 8.62
N GLN A 91 9.16 -9.49 8.40
CA GLN A 91 9.22 -10.89 8.86
C GLN A 91 10.42 -11.64 8.28
N LYS A 92 10.73 -11.44 6.99
CA LYS A 92 11.90 -12.06 6.36
C LYS A 92 13.21 -11.58 6.95
N PHE A 93 13.35 -10.29 7.24
CA PHE A 93 14.55 -9.78 7.88
C PHE A 93 14.73 -10.35 9.29
N GLN A 94 13.67 -10.34 10.09
CA GLN A 94 13.69 -10.92 11.45
C GLN A 94 14.06 -12.41 11.43
N GLN A 95 13.50 -13.19 10.49
CA GLN A 95 13.88 -14.60 10.32
C GLN A 95 15.36 -14.76 9.93
N ASN A 96 15.87 -13.92 9.03
CA ASN A 96 17.27 -14.00 8.61
C ASN A 96 18.23 -13.63 9.75
N GLU A 97 17.92 -12.63 10.56
CA GLU A 97 18.71 -12.26 11.74
C GLU A 97 18.73 -13.38 12.79
N GLN A 98 17.58 -14.03 13.00
CA GLN A 98 17.49 -15.18 13.89
C GLN A 98 18.32 -16.37 13.38
N ASN A 99 18.16 -16.72 12.10
CA ASN A 99 18.93 -17.81 11.46
C ASN A 99 20.44 -17.56 11.52
N ASN A 100 20.87 -16.31 11.30
CA ASN A 100 22.29 -15.95 11.39
C ASN A 100 22.80 -16.07 12.83
N SER A 101 22.02 -15.63 13.82
CA SER A 101 22.38 -15.74 15.25
C SER A 101 22.54 -17.19 15.69
N ASP A 102 21.64 -18.08 15.23
CA ASP A 102 21.69 -19.52 15.53
C ASP A 102 22.92 -20.20 14.88
N GLN A 103 23.27 -19.80 13.65
CA GLN A 103 24.47 -20.30 12.95
C GLN A 103 25.77 -19.87 13.62
N VAL A 104 25.87 -18.63 14.10
CA VAL A 104 27.04 -18.14 14.84
C VAL A 104 27.17 -18.89 16.16
N THR A 105 26.07 -19.03 16.90
CA THR A 105 26.06 -19.74 18.20
C THR A 105 26.48 -21.20 18.05
N SER A 106 25.97 -21.90 17.04
CA SER A 106 26.33 -23.30 16.76
C SER A 106 27.78 -23.47 16.28
N HIS A 107 28.35 -22.51 15.55
CA HIS A 107 29.78 -22.51 15.21
C HIS A 107 30.67 -22.30 16.45
N GLN A 108 30.28 -21.38 17.34
CA GLN A 108 31.01 -21.12 18.59
C GLN A 108 31.07 -22.38 19.48
N GLN A 109 29.93 -23.04 19.67
CA GLN A 109 29.83 -24.27 20.48
C GLN A 109 30.68 -25.42 19.93
N ASN A 110 30.80 -25.55 18.61
CA ASN A 110 31.66 -26.58 18.00
C ASN A 110 33.16 -26.26 18.14
N LEU A 111 33.53 -24.98 18.22
CA LEU A 111 34.91 -24.56 18.45
C LEU A 111 35.32 -24.77 19.92
N ASP A 112 34.41 -24.54 20.88
CA ASP A 112 34.68 -24.71 22.31
C ASP A 112 34.76 -26.19 22.76
N GLN A 113 34.33 -27.14 21.92
CA GLN A 113 34.40 -28.59 22.18
C GLN A 113 35.66 -29.28 21.60
N ARG A 114 36.57 -28.52 21.00
CA ARG A 114 37.84 -29.00 20.42
C ARG A 114 39.04 -28.56 21.24
#